data_AF-A0AAV6CZV2-F1
#
_entry.id   AF-A0AAV6CZV2-F1
#
_cell.length_a   1.000
_cell.length_b   1.000
_cell.length_c   1.000
_cell.angle_alpha   90.00
_cell.angle_beta   90.00
_cell.angle_gamma   90.00
#
_symmetry.space_group_name_H-M   'P 1'
#
loop_
_entity.id
_entity.type
_entity.pdbx_description
1 polymer ?
#
loop_
_entity_poly.entity_id
_entity_poly.type
_entity_poly.pdbx_seq_one_letter_code
_entity_poly.pdbx_strand_id
1 'polypeptide(L)' 'MSTQSQPTFEELLSSLEQTIGRLAEGTAPLDELVAAHERAARLLAEAEARLESLKARADALSAQLRG' A
#
# COMPACT_ATOMS: atom_id res chain seq x y z
N MET A 1 7.33 -15.19 20.73
CA MET A 1 6.57 -15.05 19.47
C MET A 1 6.66 -13.59 19.07
N SER A 2 7.34 -13.29 17.98
CA SER A 2 7.54 -11.90 17.54
C SER A 2 6.23 -11.35 16.99
N THR A 3 5.66 -10.36 17.66
CA THR A 3 4.52 -9.59 17.17
C THR A 3 5.01 -8.71 16.02
N GLN A 4 5.02 -9.23 14.80
CA GLN A 4 5.16 -8.37 13.62
C GLN A 4 3.89 -7.53 13.53
N SER A 5 3.96 -6.30 14.05
CA SER A 5 2.94 -5.29 13.82
C SER A 5 2.80 -5.10 12.32
N GLN A 6 1.58 -5.25 11.80
CA GLN A 6 1.30 -4.92 10.41
C GLN A 6 1.68 -3.45 10.15
N PRO A 7 2.35 -3.14 9.02
CA PRO A 7 2.73 -1.78 8.72
C PRO A 7 1.50 -0.88 8.71
N THR A 8 1.64 0.34 9.19
CA THR A 8 0.62 1.39 9.10
C THR A 8 0.39 1.78 7.64
N PHE A 9 -0.73 2.45 7.36
CA PHE A 9 -1.01 2.92 6.00
C PHE A 9 0.04 3.91 5.50
N GLU A 10 0.56 4.77 6.40
CA GLU A 10 1.63 5.72 6.08
C GLU A 10 2.94 5.02 5.76
N GLU A 11 3.30 3.96 6.50
CA GLU A 11 4.49 3.16 6.22
C GLU A 11 4.39 2.40 4.89
N LEU A 12 3.19 1.90 4.54
CA LEU A 12 2.91 1.31 3.23
C LEU A 12 3.09 2.33 2.10
N LEU A 13 2.54 3.54 2.29
CA LEU A 13 2.63 4.61 1.29
C LEU A 13 4.09 5.07 1.10
N SER A 14 4.83 5.28 2.19
CA SER A 14 6.25 5.64 2.13
C SER A 14 7.09 4.56 1.44
N SER A 15 6.81 3.29 1.69
CA SER A 15 7.49 2.16 1.03
C SER A 15 7.20 2.13 -0.48
N LEU A 16 5.97 2.47 -0.87
CA LEU A 16 5.57 2.57 -2.27
C LEU A 16 6.30 3.73 -2.96
N GLU A 17 6.32 4.92 -2.36
CA GLU A 17 7.02 6.11 -2.87
C GLU A 17 8.51 5.85 -3.09
N GLN A 18 9.18 5.24 -2.11
CA GLN A 18 10.60 4.87 -2.22
C GLN A 18 10.86 3.85 -3.34
N THR A 19 9.91 2.94 -3.57
CA THR A 19 10.03 1.94 -4.63
C THR A 19 9.81 2.57 -6.01
N ILE A 20 8.85 3.49 -6.13
CA ILE A 20 8.61 4.27 -7.35
C ILE A 20 9.81 5.18 -7.65
N GLY A 21 10.42 5.82 -6.64
CA GLY A 21 11.62 6.63 -6.82
C GLY A 21 12.78 5.86 -7.45
N ARG A 22 13.04 4.64 -6.98
CA ARG A 22 14.05 3.74 -7.57
C ARG A 22 13.73 3.33 -9.01
N LEU A 23 12.45 3.10 -9.32
CA LEU A 23 12.02 2.82 -10.69
C LEU A 23 12.22 4.03 -11.61
N ALA A 24 11.91 5.23 -11.11
CA ALA A 24 12.00 6.48 -11.86
C ALA A 24 13.45 6.89 -12.14
N GLU A 25 14.40 6.54 -11.26
CA GLU A 25 15.83 6.76 -11.51
C GLU A 25 16.34 5.96 -12.73
N GLY A 26 15.82 4.75 -12.95
CA GLY A 26 16.09 3.96 -14.17
C GLY A 26 17.56 3.55 -14.38
N THR A 27 18.42 3.77 -13.38
CA THR A 27 19.86 3.45 -13.41
C THR A 27 20.18 2.04 -12.93
N ALA A 28 19.23 1.37 -12.28
CA ALA A 28 19.37 0.01 -11.79
C ALA A 28 19.27 -1.02 -12.93
N PRO A 29 19.87 -2.21 -12.77
CA PRO A 29 19.69 -3.33 -13.70
C PRO A 29 18.22 -3.68 -13.91
N LEU A 30 17.87 -4.18 -15.11
CA LEU A 30 16.50 -4.52 -15.48
C LEU A 30 15.83 -5.45 -14.46
N ASP A 31 16.55 -6.46 -13.96
CA ASP A 31 16.01 -7.40 -12.97
C ASP A 31 15.65 -6.71 -11.64
N GLU A 32 16.42 -5.72 -11.22
CA GLU A 32 16.14 -4.93 -10.03
C GLU A 32 14.95 -4.00 -10.24
N LEU A 33 14.83 -3.41 -11.44
CA LEU A 33 13.67 -2.61 -11.83
C LEU A 33 12.40 -3.47 -11.88
N VAL A 34 12.46 -4.68 -12.43
CA VAL A 34 11.32 -5.62 -12.44
C VAL A 34 10.92 -5.98 -11.00
N ALA A 35 11.90 -6.33 -10.15
CA ALA A 35 11.62 -6.65 -8.74
C ALA A 35 11.02 -5.46 -7.97
N ALA A 36 11.49 -4.24 -8.24
CA ALA A 36 10.93 -3.02 -7.66
C ALA A 36 9.50 -2.79 -8.16
N HIS A 37 9.21 -3.00 -9.44
CA HIS A 37 7.87 -2.86 -10.00
C HIS A 37 6.88 -3.83 -9.37
N GLU A 38 7.24 -5.12 -9.24
CA GLU A 38 6.37 -6.09 -8.59
C GLU A 38 6.14 -5.76 -7.11
N ARG A 39 7.16 -5.25 -6.41
CA ARG A 39 7.01 -4.78 -5.03
C ARG A 39 6.04 -3.60 -4.96
N ALA A 40 6.17 -2.62 -5.84
CA ALA A 40 5.26 -1.48 -5.91
C ALA A 40 3.81 -1.93 -6.18
N ALA A 41 3.60 -2.85 -7.12
CA ALA A 41 2.27 -3.39 -7.42
C ALA A 41 1.64 -4.09 -6.20
N ARG A 42 2.43 -4.87 -5.43
CA ARG A 42 1.96 -5.51 -4.19
C ARG A 42 1.58 -4.49 -3.12
N LEU A 43 2.42 -3.48 -2.90
CA LEU A 43 2.16 -2.42 -1.92
C LEU A 43 0.92 -1.59 -2.27
N LEU A 44 0.74 -1.30 -3.56
CA LEU A 44 -0.45 -0.60 -4.05
C LEU A 44 -1.72 -1.40 -3.79
N ALA A 45 -1.74 -2.68 -4.13
CA ALA A 45 -2.89 -3.55 -3.90
C ALA A 45 -3.25 -3.65 -2.41
N GLU A 46 -2.25 -3.69 -1.51
CA GLU A 46 -2.47 -3.70 -0.06
C GLU A 46 -3.08 -2.37 0.42
N ALA A 47 -2.57 -1.24 -0.07
CA ALA A 47 -3.08 0.09 0.24
C ALA A 47 -4.55 0.25 -0.22
N GLU A 48 -4.87 -0.19 -1.44
CA GLU A 48 -6.21 -0.16 -2.01
C GLU A 48 -7.19 -1.02 -1.20
N ALA A 49 -6.80 -2.25 -0.84
CA ALA A 49 -7.62 -3.14 -0.02
C ALA A 49 -7.92 -2.54 1.37
N ARG A 50 -6.91 -1.90 1.98
CA ARG A 50 -7.09 -1.24 3.28
C ARG A 50 -7.99 -0.02 3.19
N LEU A 51 -7.85 0.77 2.13
CA LEU A 51 -8.69 1.93 1.87
C LEU A 51 -10.15 1.51 1.67
N GLU A 52 -10.40 0.47 0.87
CA GLU A 52 -11.79 0.02 0.67
C GLU A 52 -12.41 -0.58 1.95
N SER A 53 -11.62 -1.27 2.77
CA SER A 53 -12.09 -1.72 4.08
C SER A 53 -12.49 -0.54 4.98
N LEU A 54 -11.72 0.54 5.00
CA LEU A 54 -12.04 1.75 5.76
C LEU A 54 -13.29 2.44 5.22
N LYS A 55 -13.43 2.52 3.90
CA LYS A 55 -14.59 3.13 3.24
C LYS A 55 -15.87 2.35 3.51
N ALA A 56 -15.85 1.02 3.38
CA ALA A 56 -16.99 0.17 3.71
C ALA A 56 -17.43 0.33 5.18
N ARG A 57 -16.48 0.48 6.10
CA ARG A 57 -16.78 0.76 7.53
C ARG A 57 -17.40 2.15 7.73
N ALA A 58 -16.91 3.16 7.03
CA ALA A 58 -17.45 4.52 7.08
C ALA A 58 -18.88 4.57 6.51
N ASP A 59 -19.13 3.86 5.42
CA ASP A 59 -20.46 3.75 4.79
C ASP A 59 -21.45 3.04 5.71
N ALA A 60 -21.04 1.93 6.34
CA ALA A 60 -21.85 1.21 7.31
C ALA A 60 -22.21 2.09 8.52
N LEU A 61 -21.25 2.82 9.08
CA LEU A 61 -21.49 3.76 10.18
C LEU A 61 -22.43 4.89 9.75
N SER A 62 -22.22 5.45 8.55
CA SER A 62 -23.07 6.51 8.02
C SER A 62 -24.50 6.05 7.78
N ALA A 63 -24.71 4.79 7.37
CA ALA A 63 -26.03 4.20 7.22
C ALA A 63 -26.72 3.99 8.58
N GLN A 64 -25.98 3.52 9.59
CA GLN A 64 -26.49 3.36 10.95
C GLN A 64 -26.94 4.67 11.59
N LEU A 65 -26.24 5.78 11.30
CA LEU A 65 -26.59 7.10 11.85
C LEU A 65 -27.78 7.78 11.14
N ARG A 66 -28.18 7.30 9.96
CA ARG A 66 -29.33 7.83 9.20
C ARG A 66 -30.62 7.05 9.40
N GLY A 67 -30.54 5.84 9.93
CA GLY A 67 -31.71 5.00 10.29
C GLY A 67 -32.19 5.28 11.70
#